data_AF-A0A848M2R1-F1
#
_entry.id   AF-A0A848M2R1-F1
#
_cell.length_a   1.000
_cell.length_b   1.000
_cell.length_c   1.000
_cell.angle_alpha   90.00
_cell.angle_beta   90.00
_cell.angle_gamma   90.00
#
_symmetry.space_group_name_H-M   'P 1'
#
loop_
_entity.id
_entity.type
_entity.pdbx_description
1 polymer ?
#
loop_
_entity_poly.entity_id
_entity_poly.type
_entity_poly.pdbx_seq_one_letter_code
_entity_poly.pdbx_strand_id
1 'polypeptide(L)'
;AKGSLLILDHRINNLVINRCRKPADADILVPGDTISLIGTTSMHIPYDEIDDNRVTAAEVDTLLREGEKLAPVMGRTRILRAYSGVRPLVASDNDPSGRGVSRGIVLLDHAQRDGMEGFITITGGKLMTYRLMAEW
;
A
#
# COMPACT_ATOMS: atom_id res chain seq x y z
N ALA A 1 -3.72 -6.13 -4.60
CA ALA A 1 -3.35 -6.34 -3.17
C ALA A 1 -3.81 -5.16 -2.32
N LYS A 2 -4.60 -5.41 -1.28
CA LYS A 2 -5.14 -4.38 -0.38
C LYS A 2 -4.12 -3.99 0.69
N GLY A 3 -4.09 -2.71 1.05
CA GLY A 3 -3.36 -2.22 2.21
C GLY A 3 -4.14 -1.16 2.96
N SER A 4 -4.06 -1.23 4.29
CA SER A 4 -4.74 -0.33 5.21
C SER A 4 -3.75 0.48 6.03
N LEU A 5 -4.19 1.64 6.49
CA LEU A 5 -3.45 2.57 7.34
C LEU A 5 -4.36 3.21 8.38
N LEU A 6 -3.79 3.58 9.52
CA LEU A 6 -4.50 4.27 10.60
C LEU A 6 -3.96 5.68 10.79
N ILE A 7 -4.87 6.61 11.10
CA ILE A 7 -4.58 7.95 11.57
C ILE A 7 -4.85 8.00 13.06
N LEU A 8 -3.84 8.39 13.84
CA LEU A 8 -3.92 8.58 15.28
C LEU A 8 -4.38 9.99 15.62
N ASP A 9 -5.03 10.16 16.77
CA ASP A 9 -5.66 11.42 17.19
C ASP A 9 -4.67 12.53 17.58
N HIS A 10 -3.41 12.20 17.82
CA HIS A 10 -2.33 13.16 18.04
C HIS A 10 -1.00 12.67 17.47
N ARG A 11 -0.06 13.60 17.30
CA ARG A 11 1.30 13.32 16.86
C ARG A 11 2.09 12.63 17.97
N ILE A 12 2.61 11.43 17.68
CA ILE A 12 3.43 10.63 18.61
C ILE A 12 4.93 10.67 18.28
N ASN A 13 5.30 11.15 17.09
CA ASN A 13 6.67 11.20 16.58
C ASN A 13 6.93 12.50 15.79
N ASN A 14 8.18 12.97 15.76
CA ASN A 14 8.57 14.17 15.00
C ASN A 14 9.30 13.86 13.68
N LEU A 15 9.78 12.64 13.53
CA LEU A 15 10.50 12.13 12.36
C LEU A 15 9.88 10.82 11.90
N VAL A 16 10.04 10.48 10.62
CA VAL A 16 9.61 9.17 10.11
C VAL A 16 10.42 8.07 10.81
N ILE A 17 9.71 7.07 11.34
CA ILE A 17 10.33 5.89 11.97
C ILE A 17 10.04 4.67 11.09
N ASN A 18 11.08 3.91 10.77
CA ASN A 18 10.98 2.67 10.00
C ASN A 18 11.66 1.53 10.79
N ARG A 19 11.09 0.32 10.74
CA ARG A 19 11.63 -0.86 11.46
C ARG A 19 12.92 -1.44 10.87
N CYS A 20 13.39 -0.95 9.73
CA CYS A 20 14.62 -1.34 9.03
C CYS A 20 14.81 -2.85 8.92
N ARG A 21 13.72 -3.57 8.62
CA ARG A 21 13.68 -5.03 8.45
C ARG A 21 13.13 -5.39 7.07
N LYS A 22 13.09 -6.69 6.75
CA LYS A 22 12.37 -7.17 5.57
C LYS A 22 10.91 -6.69 5.64
N PRO A 23 10.33 -6.16 4.53
CA PRO A 23 9.00 -5.55 4.55
C PRO A 23 7.92 -6.45 5.15
N ALA A 24 7.16 -5.89 6.08
CA ALA A 24 6.06 -6.50 6.83
C ALA A 24 5.02 -5.42 7.19
N ASP A 25 3.97 -5.83 7.91
CA ASP A 25 2.89 -4.92 8.28
C ASP A 25 3.32 -3.90 9.35
N ALA A 26 2.75 -2.69 9.26
CA ALA A 26 2.98 -1.57 10.19
C ALA A 26 4.47 -1.19 10.39
N ASP A 27 5.26 -1.23 9.33
CA ASP A 27 6.70 -0.96 9.41
C ASP A 27 7.08 0.52 9.47
N ILE A 28 6.17 1.42 9.10
CA ILE A 28 6.48 2.86 8.98
C ILE A 28 5.47 3.70 9.76
N LEU A 29 5.99 4.51 10.67
CA LEU A 29 5.25 5.53 11.39
C LEU A 29 5.67 6.90 10.87
N VAL A 30 4.71 7.64 10.32
CA VAL A 30 4.92 8.91 9.64
C VAL A 30 4.24 10.03 10.42
N PRO A 31 4.94 11.11 10.76
CA PRO A 31 4.30 12.26 11.37
C PRO A 31 3.50 13.05 10.32
N GLY A 32 2.28 13.43 10.66
CA GLY A 32 1.50 14.46 9.98
C GLY A 32 1.31 15.66 10.92
N ASP A 33 0.89 16.82 10.41
CA ASP A 33 0.84 18.09 11.15
C ASP A 33 0.51 17.95 12.65
N THR A 34 -0.71 17.57 12.99
CA THR A 34 -1.13 17.30 14.38
C THR A 34 -1.35 15.82 14.69
N ILE A 35 -1.10 14.91 13.74
CA ILE A 35 -1.44 13.49 13.80
C ILE A 35 -0.23 12.61 13.55
N SER A 36 -0.37 11.31 13.77
CA SER A 36 0.58 10.31 13.25
C SER A 36 -0.15 9.26 12.43
N LEU A 37 0.51 8.74 11.41
CA LEU A 37 0.01 7.69 10.53
C LEU A 37 0.88 6.44 10.66
N ILE A 38 0.24 5.29 10.83
CA ILE A 38 0.92 3.99 10.79
C ILE A 38 0.40 3.16 9.61
N GLY A 39 1.33 2.48 8.93
CA GLY A 39 0.94 1.55 7.88
C GLY A 39 2.11 0.80 7.25
N THR A 40 1.83 -0.02 6.23
CA THR A 40 0.48 -0.48 5.84
C THR A 40 0.33 -1.97 6.10
N THR A 41 -0.87 -2.51 5.96
CA THR A 41 -1.05 -3.96 5.77
C THR A 41 -0.78 -4.39 4.32
N SER A 42 -0.63 -5.70 4.10
CA SER A 42 -0.61 -6.31 2.77
C SER A 42 -1.45 -7.58 2.71
N MET A 43 -2.67 -7.48 2.17
CA MET A 43 -3.58 -8.62 2.02
C MET A 43 -3.95 -8.87 0.56
N HIS A 44 -4.18 -10.14 0.22
CA HIS A 44 -4.87 -10.49 -1.02
C HIS A 44 -6.35 -10.08 -0.89
N ILE A 45 -6.91 -9.57 -1.97
CA ILE A 45 -8.34 -9.24 -2.08
C ILE A 45 -8.83 -9.82 -3.41
N PRO A 46 -9.99 -10.51 -3.43
CA PRO A 46 -10.63 -10.96 -4.66
C PRO A 46 -10.93 -9.79 -5.60
N TYR A 47 -10.94 -10.05 -6.91
CA TYR A 47 -11.17 -9.01 -7.92
C TYR A 47 -12.58 -8.42 -7.83
N ASP A 48 -13.59 -9.25 -7.54
CA ASP A 48 -14.99 -8.87 -7.38
C ASP A 48 -15.27 -8.04 -6.12
N GLU A 49 -14.32 -7.94 -5.19
CA GLU A 49 -14.43 -7.16 -3.95
C GLU A 49 -13.67 -5.83 -3.98
N ILE A 50 -12.96 -5.50 -5.07
CA ILE A 50 -12.08 -4.31 -5.10
C ILE A 50 -12.84 -2.98 -4.91
N ASP A 51 -14.09 -2.93 -5.35
CA ASP A 51 -14.95 -1.74 -5.28
C ASP A 51 -15.62 -1.57 -3.91
N ASP A 52 -15.71 -2.63 -3.10
CA ASP A 52 -16.18 -2.57 -1.70
C ASP A 52 -15.01 -2.63 -0.70
N ASN A 53 -13.92 -1.95 -1.05
CA ASN A 53 -12.74 -1.93 -0.22
C ASN A 53 -12.96 -1.11 1.06
N ARG A 54 -13.08 -1.80 2.20
CA ARG A 54 -13.21 -1.21 3.55
C ARG A 54 -12.14 -1.73 4.50
N VAL A 55 -11.67 -0.92 5.45
CA VAL A 55 -10.78 -1.39 6.51
C VAL A 55 -11.55 -2.31 7.47
N THR A 56 -10.99 -3.48 7.77
CA THR A 56 -11.59 -4.43 8.72
C THR A 56 -11.02 -4.27 10.14
N ALA A 57 -11.74 -4.76 11.14
CA ALA A 57 -11.25 -4.76 12.54
C ALA A 57 -9.93 -5.52 12.69
N ALA A 58 -9.77 -6.67 12.02
CA ALA A 58 -8.53 -7.44 12.06
C ALA A 58 -7.31 -6.69 11.48
N GLU A 59 -7.53 -5.86 10.44
CA GLU A 59 -6.48 -4.98 9.92
C GLU A 59 -6.11 -3.88 10.91
N VAL A 60 -7.11 -3.30 11.60
CA VAL A 60 -6.89 -2.32 12.67
C VAL A 60 -6.06 -2.94 13.79
N ASP A 61 -6.45 -4.12 14.28
CA ASP A 61 -5.76 -4.85 15.35
C ASP A 61 -4.32 -5.20 14.95
N THR A 62 -4.10 -5.59 13.69
CA THR A 62 -2.77 -5.88 13.16
C THR A 62 -1.89 -4.64 13.17
N LEU A 63 -2.43 -3.50 12.70
CA LEU A 63 -1.69 -2.23 12.66
C LEU A 63 -1.37 -1.70 14.06
N LEU A 64 -2.29 -1.81 15.02
CA LEU A 64 -2.03 -1.44 16.41
C LEU A 64 -0.98 -2.35 17.05
N ARG A 65 -1.15 -3.67 16.98
CA ARG A 65 -0.25 -4.65 17.59
C ARG A 65 1.17 -4.58 17.02
N GLU A 66 1.33 -4.41 15.71
CA GLU A 66 2.67 -4.25 15.12
C GLU A 66 3.22 -2.84 15.32
N GLY A 67 2.37 -1.81 15.32
CA GLY A 67 2.74 -0.42 15.60
C GLY A 67 3.23 -0.20 17.02
N GLU A 68 2.64 -0.86 18.02
CA GLU A 68 3.09 -0.85 19.42
C GLU A 68 4.55 -1.30 19.59
N LYS A 69 5.02 -2.20 18.73
CA LYS A 69 6.43 -2.65 18.74
C LYS A 69 7.38 -1.55 18.26
N LEU A 70 6.88 -0.58 17.50
CA LEU A 70 7.62 0.59 17.03
C LEU A 70 7.50 1.76 18.01
N ALA A 71 6.30 1.98 18.53
CA ALA A 71 5.99 3.04 19.50
C ALA A 71 4.95 2.52 20.51
N PRO A 72 5.37 2.10 21.72
CA PRO A 72 4.47 1.47 22.72
C PRO A 72 3.25 2.32 23.11
N VAL A 73 3.33 3.65 22.98
CA VAL A 73 2.22 4.58 23.22
C VAL A 73 1.02 4.33 22.29
N MET A 74 1.23 3.71 21.13
CA MET A 74 0.18 3.43 20.15
C MET A 74 -0.95 2.57 20.70
N GLY A 75 -0.66 1.62 21.59
CA GLY A 75 -1.68 0.74 22.17
C GLY A 75 -2.69 1.44 23.07
N ARG A 76 -2.42 2.69 23.41
CA ARG A 76 -3.30 3.56 24.20
C ARG A 76 -3.75 4.79 23.42
N THR A 77 -3.31 4.94 22.18
CA THR A 77 -3.60 6.10 21.34
C THR A 77 -4.89 5.86 20.57
N ARG A 78 -5.78 6.84 20.55
CA ARG A 78 -7.07 6.70 19.88
C ARG A 78 -6.87 6.81 18.37
N ILE A 79 -7.56 5.95 17.64
CA ILE A 79 -7.64 6.02 16.17
C ILE A 79 -8.70 7.07 15.80
N LEU A 80 -8.31 8.03 14.97
CA LEU A 80 -9.20 9.05 14.42
C LEU A 80 -9.86 8.57 13.12
N ARG A 81 -9.08 7.93 12.23
CA ARG A 81 -9.54 7.44 10.92
C ARG A 81 -8.77 6.20 10.49
N ALA A 82 -9.37 5.43 9.61
CA ALA A 82 -8.72 4.33 8.90
C ALA A 82 -8.99 4.45 7.41
N TYR A 83 -7.97 4.17 6.59
CA TYR A 83 -8.09 4.18 5.14
C TYR A 83 -7.57 2.86 4.57
N SER A 84 -8.17 2.41 3.48
CA SER A 84 -7.68 1.28 2.70
C SER A 84 -7.53 1.66 1.24
N GLY A 85 -6.59 1.03 0.56
CA GLY A 85 -6.42 1.15 -0.90
C GLY A 85 -6.01 -0.19 -1.51
N VAL A 86 -6.46 -0.42 -2.75
CA VAL A 86 -6.08 -1.60 -3.52
C VAL A 86 -4.99 -1.22 -4.51
N ARG A 87 -3.87 -1.95 -4.47
CA ARG A 87 -2.75 -1.79 -5.40
C ARG A 87 -3.01 -2.65 -6.65
N PRO A 88 -3.03 -2.06 -7.86
CA PRO A 88 -3.16 -2.78 -9.12
C PRO A 88 -1.82 -3.43 -9.46
N LEU A 89 -1.59 -4.61 -8.88
CA LEU A 89 -0.38 -5.39 -9.11
C LEU A 89 -0.67 -6.41 -10.20
N VAL A 90 0.02 -6.31 -11.33
CA VAL A 90 -0.09 -7.29 -12.42
C VAL A 90 0.92 -8.39 -12.16
N ALA A 91 0.42 -9.58 -11.86
CA ALA A 91 1.26 -10.76 -11.84
C ALA A 91 1.85 -10.96 -13.24
N SER A 92 3.16 -11.13 -13.32
CA SER A 92 3.72 -11.89 -14.45
C SER A 92 3.06 -13.27 -14.44
N ASP A 93 2.76 -13.85 -15.60
CA ASP A 93 1.99 -15.10 -15.77
C ASP A 93 2.46 -16.31 -14.90
N ASN A 94 3.58 -16.20 -14.19
CA ASN A 94 4.23 -17.26 -13.40
C ASN A 94 4.28 -17.07 -11.86
N ASP A 95 3.60 -16.10 -11.22
CA ASP A 95 3.58 -16.00 -9.72
C ASP A 95 2.18 -15.76 -9.11
N PRO A 96 1.48 -16.82 -8.65
CA PRO A 96 0.13 -16.74 -8.06
C PRO A 96 0.09 -16.25 -6.60
N SER A 97 1.24 -16.05 -5.93
CA SER A 97 1.28 -15.72 -4.50
C SER A 97 0.96 -14.24 -4.18
N GLY A 98 0.96 -13.35 -5.18
CA GLY A 98 0.62 -11.93 -5.03
C GLY A 98 1.62 -11.09 -4.21
N ARG A 99 2.56 -11.73 -3.50
CA ARG A 99 3.51 -11.07 -2.58
C ARG A 99 4.86 -10.80 -3.25
N GLY A 100 5.22 -11.58 -4.27
CA GLY A 100 6.39 -11.41 -5.15
C GLY A 100 6.10 -10.63 -6.44
N VAL A 101 4.83 -10.27 -6.69
CA VAL A 101 4.42 -9.56 -7.91
C VAL A 101 5.22 -8.27 -8.06
N SER A 102 5.93 -8.17 -9.19
CA SER A 102 6.74 -7.02 -9.55
C SER A 102 5.92 -5.73 -9.40
N ARG A 103 6.36 -4.84 -8.52
CA ARG A 103 5.87 -3.45 -8.44
C ARG A 103 6.49 -2.56 -9.53
N GLY A 104 7.06 -3.18 -10.56
CA GLY A 104 7.62 -2.49 -11.71
C GLY A 104 6.54 -1.80 -12.53
N ILE A 105 7.00 -0.92 -13.41
CA ILE A 105 6.17 -0.34 -14.45
C ILE A 105 6.03 -1.40 -15.54
N VAL A 106 4.81 -1.68 -15.97
CA VAL A 106 4.54 -2.50 -17.16
C VAL A 106 3.88 -1.59 -18.18
N LEU A 107 4.53 -1.40 -19.32
CA LEU A 107 3.99 -0.70 -20.48
C LEU A 107 3.76 -1.74 -21.58
N LEU A 108 2.51 -1.82 -22.04
CA LEU A 108 2.10 -2.69 -23.13
C LEU A 108 1.84 -1.82 -24.36
N ASP A 109 2.70 -1.96 -25.37
CA ASP A 109 2.51 -1.39 -26.70
C ASP A 109 1.67 -2.37 -27.54
N HIS A 110 0.40 -2.01 -27.78
CA HIS A 110 -0.52 -2.85 -28.53
C HIS A 110 -0.25 -2.83 -30.04
N ALA A 111 0.57 -1.90 -30.56
CA ALA A 111 0.98 -1.94 -31.97
C ALA A 111 1.90 -3.14 -32.21
N GLN A 112 2.86 -3.37 -31.32
CA GLN A 112 3.79 -4.51 -31.40
C GLN A 112 3.15 -5.82 -30.98
N ARG A 113 2.30 -5.80 -29.95
CA ARG A 113 1.70 -7.00 -29.38
C ARG A 113 0.49 -7.51 -30.18
N ASP A 114 -0.39 -6.60 -30.58
CA ASP A 114 -1.73 -6.91 -31.08
C ASP A 114 -2.02 -6.31 -32.47
N GLY A 115 -1.07 -5.57 -33.07
CA GLY A 115 -1.27 -4.88 -34.35
C GLY A 115 -2.21 -3.68 -34.28
N MET A 116 -2.47 -3.15 -33.08
CA MET A 116 -3.37 -2.02 -32.84
C MET A 116 -2.58 -0.74 -32.55
N GLU A 117 -2.49 0.14 -33.54
CA GLU A 117 -1.80 1.43 -33.39
C GLU A 117 -2.56 2.40 -32.46
N GLY A 118 -1.81 3.24 -31.75
CA GLY A 118 -2.36 4.31 -30.91
C GLY A 118 -2.95 3.85 -29.58
N PHE A 119 -2.77 2.58 -29.19
CA PHE A 119 -3.27 2.04 -27.93
C PHE A 119 -2.14 1.55 -27.02
N ILE A 120 -2.04 2.14 -25.83
CA ILE A 120 -1.03 1.83 -24.81
C ILE A 120 -1.74 1.52 -23.50
N THR A 121 -1.36 0.41 -22.86
CA THR A 121 -1.77 0.11 -21.48
C THR A 121 -0.57 0.23 -20.56
N ILE A 122 -0.68 1.06 -19.51
CA ILE A 122 0.32 1.15 -18.44
C ILE A 122 -0.30 0.65 -17.15
N THR A 123 0.40 -0.27 -16.48
CA THR A 123 -0.07 -0.87 -15.22
C THR A 123 1.09 -1.10 -14.25
N GLY A 124 0.75 -1.32 -12.97
CA GLY A 124 1.71 -1.32 -11.89
C GLY A 124 2.28 0.08 -11.62
N GLY A 125 3.59 0.15 -11.38
CA GLY A 125 4.27 1.38 -10.99
C GLY A 125 3.95 1.87 -9.58
N LYS A 126 4.62 2.95 -9.17
CA LYS A 126 4.40 3.63 -7.89
C LYS A 126 4.10 5.09 -8.15
N LEU A 127 3.46 5.76 -7.20
CA LEU A 127 3.29 7.21 -7.25
C LEU A 127 4.63 7.93 -7.48
N MET A 128 5.72 7.45 -6.90
CA MET A 128 7.05 8.06 -7.09
C MET A 128 7.62 7.92 -8.50
N THR A 129 7.08 7.01 -9.32
CA THR A 129 7.54 6.77 -10.69
C THR A 129 6.58 7.30 -11.75
N TYR A 130 5.51 8.02 -11.37
CA TYR A 130 4.44 8.43 -12.29
C TYR A 130 4.95 9.27 -13.47
N ARG A 131 5.91 10.18 -13.25
CA ARG A 131 6.49 11.00 -14.32
C ARG A 131 7.22 10.13 -15.34
N LEU A 132 8.03 9.18 -14.89
CA LEU A 132 8.74 8.24 -15.75
C LEU A 132 7.76 7.36 -16.55
N MET A 133 6.62 6.99 -15.94
CA MET A 133 5.56 6.26 -16.62
C MET A 133 4.89 7.08 -17.72
N ALA A 134 4.79 8.40 -17.57
CA ALA A 134 4.07 9.28 -18.49
C ALA A 134 4.96 9.86 -19.61
N GLU A 135 6.27 9.95 -19.39
CA GLU A 135 7.23 10.43 -20.41
C GLU A 135 7.62 9.37 -21.44
N TRP A 136 7.45 8.09 -21.10
CA TRP A 136 7.83 6.96 -21.93
C TRP A 136 6.74 6.56 -22.92
#